data_AF-A0A6A5A7H1-F1
#
_entry.id   AF-A0A6A5A7H1-F1
#
_cell.length_a   1.000
_cell.length_b   1.000
_cell.length_c   1.000
_cell.angle_alpha   90.00
_cell.angle_beta   90.00
_cell.angle_gamma   90.00
#
_symmetry.space_group_name_H-M   'P 1'
#
loop_
_entity.id
_entity.type
_entity.pdbx_description
1 polymer ?
#
loop_
_entity_poly.entity_id
_entity_poly.type
_entity_poly.pdbx_seq_one_letter_code
_entity_poly.pdbx_strand_id
1 'polypeptide(L)'
;MKHTPVDGLIPALFEGKCHVVRVLCAYVKGCVNLDASFEKFVQVETLDGDNQYDAANGFGKQDAKKGLSFHSFPPILNIQLKR
;
A
#
# COMPACT_ATOMS: atom_id res chain seq x y z
N MET A 1 -22.50 12.08 -0.85
CA MET A 1 -22.81 13.39 -1.45
C MET A 1 -22.72 13.29 -2.98
N LYS A 2 -23.46 12.37 -3.59
CA LYS A 2 -23.51 12.28 -5.06
C LYS A 2 -24.50 13.33 -5.57
N HIS A 3 -24.21 13.99 -6.68
CA HIS A 3 -25.03 15.03 -7.32
C HIS A 3 -25.13 16.37 -6.55
N THR A 4 -24.02 16.80 -5.94
CA THR A 4 -23.91 18.13 -5.29
C THR A 4 -22.68 18.87 -5.84
N PRO A 5 -22.55 20.20 -5.64
CA PRO A 5 -21.36 20.95 -6.06
C PRO A 5 -20.05 20.45 -5.44
N VAL A 6 -20.14 19.68 -4.35
CA VAL A 6 -19.02 19.05 -3.64
C VAL A 6 -18.84 17.57 -4.00
N ASP A 7 -19.51 17.09 -5.05
CA ASP A 7 -19.32 15.74 -5.55
C ASP A 7 -17.90 15.60 -6.13
N GLY A 8 -17.18 14.56 -5.73
CA GLY A 8 -15.77 14.37 -6.10
C GLY A 8 -14.71 14.97 -5.16
N LEU A 9 -15.09 15.78 -4.16
CA LEU A 9 -14.12 16.32 -3.18
C LEU A 9 -13.46 15.23 -2.32
N ILE A 10 -14.21 14.18 -1.98
CA ILE A 10 -13.66 13.05 -1.20
C ILE A 10 -12.60 12.30 -2.01
N PRO A 11 -12.86 11.85 -3.26
CA PRO A 11 -11.81 11.36 -4.16
C PRO A 11 -10.61 12.31 -4.26
N ALA A 12 -10.83 13.61 -4.49
CA ALA A 12 -9.75 14.57 -4.66
C ALA A 12 -8.84 14.73 -3.43
N LEU A 13 -9.39 14.57 -2.22
CA LEU A 13 -8.64 14.71 -0.96
C LEU A 13 -7.89 13.44 -0.55
N PHE A 14 -8.43 12.27 -0.90
CA PHE A 14 -7.95 10.98 -0.40
C PHE A 14 -7.35 10.06 -1.48
N GLU A 15 -7.44 10.42 -2.77
CA GLU A 15 -6.78 9.70 -3.86
C GLU A 15 -5.42 10.30 -4.16
N GLY A 16 -4.36 9.60 -3.75
CA GLY A 16 -3.01 9.80 -4.26
C GLY A 16 -2.72 8.76 -5.35
N LYS A 17 -1.79 9.07 -6.28
CA LYS A 17 -1.23 8.07 -7.20
C LYS A 17 -0.29 7.14 -6.43
N CYS A 18 -0.86 6.31 -5.57
CA CYS A 18 -0.20 5.18 -4.94
C CYS A 18 -0.94 3.94 -5.41
N HIS A 19 -0.25 2.98 -6.01
CA HIS A 19 -0.89 1.84 -6.66
C HIS A 19 -1.72 0.94 -5.71
N VAL A 20 -1.71 1.15 -4.38
CA VAL A 20 -2.37 0.23 -3.43
C VAL A 20 -2.99 0.88 -2.17
N VAL A 21 -2.77 2.15 -1.80
CA VAL A 21 -3.04 2.56 -0.40
C VAL A 21 -3.81 3.88 -0.27
N ARG A 22 -5.14 3.79 -0.08
CA ARG A 22 -5.97 4.91 0.43
C ARG A 22 -5.85 5.09 1.95
N VAL A 23 -5.43 4.07 2.69
CA VAL A 23 -5.19 4.09 4.14
C VAL A 23 -3.96 3.25 4.44
N LEU A 24 -2.91 3.87 4.96
CA LEU A 24 -1.68 3.16 5.30
C LEU A 24 -1.85 2.41 6.62
N CYS A 25 -1.74 1.08 6.59
CA CYS A 25 -1.74 0.27 7.79
C CYS A 25 -0.30 0.13 8.33
N ALA A 26 0.06 0.97 9.30
CA ALA A 26 1.37 0.91 9.94
C ALA A 26 1.38 -0.15 11.06
N TYR A 27 2.37 -1.04 11.04
CA TYR A 27 2.59 -2.05 12.08
C TYR A 27 3.21 -1.38 13.31
N VAL A 28 2.54 -1.50 14.46
CA VAL A 28 3.00 -0.89 15.72
C VAL A 28 3.77 -1.88 16.60
N LYS A 29 3.51 -3.19 16.47
CA LYS A 29 4.24 -4.22 17.22
C LYS A 29 5.71 -4.27 16.80
N GLY A 30 6.60 -3.93 17.72
CA GLY A 30 8.06 -3.98 17.50
C GLY A 30 8.60 -2.85 16.62
N CYS A 31 7.88 -1.73 16.49
CA CYS A 31 8.37 -0.51 15.85
C CYS A 31 8.44 0.61 16.91
N VAL A 32 9.60 1.25 17.03
CA VAL A 32 9.83 2.32 18.03
C VAL A 32 9.20 3.63 17.56
N ASN A 33 9.19 3.89 16.26
CA ASN A 33 8.67 5.09 15.64
C ASN A 33 7.95 4.77 14.32
N LEU A 34 7.33 5.80 13.75
CA LEU A 34 6.57 5.69 12.51
C LEU A 34 7.49 5.38 11.32
N ASP A 35 8.70 5.95 11.30
CA ASP A 35 9.69 5.72 10.24
C ASP A 35 10.08 4.25 10.12
N ALA A 36 10.35 3.58 11.24
CA ALA A 36 10.62 2.14 11.26
C ALA A 36 9.40 1.31 10.78
N SER A 37 8.19 1.82 10.96
CA SER A 37 6.98 1.19 10.43
C SER A 37 6.87 1.38 8.91
N PHE A 38 7.23 2.55 8.40
CA PHE A 38 7.29 2.82 6.95
C PHE A 38 8.37 1.99 6.26
N GLU A 39 9.56 1.87 6.85
CA GLU A 39 10.64 1.02 6.33
C GLU A 39 10.19 -0.43 6.20
N LYS A 40 9.51 -0.98 7.21
CA LYS A 40 8.90 -2.31 7.13
C LYS A 40 7.79 -2.39 6.09
N PHE A 41 7.03 -1.32 5.89
CA PHE A 41 5.93 -1.31 4.93
C PHE A 41 6.42 -1.34 3.48
N VAL A 42 7.53 -0.66 3.16
CA VAL A 42 8.15 -0.68 1.82
C VAL A 42 9.10 -1.85 1.61
N GLN A 43 9.32 -2.67 2.64
CA GLN A 43 10.22 -3.81 2.58
C GLN A 43 9.78 -4.77 1.48
N VAL A 44 10.75 -5.17 0.65
CA VAL A 44 10.52 -6.12 -0.43
C VAL A 44 10.26 -7.50 0.16
N GLU A 45 9.11 -8.08 -0.18
CA GLU A 45 8.75 -9.45 0.13
C GLU A 45 9.21 -10.36 -1.02
N THR A 46 9.92 -11.43 -0.69
CA THR A 46 10.33 -12.43 -1.68
C THR A 46 9.25 -13.51 -1.72
N LEU A 47 8.75 -13.78 -2.92
CA LEU A 47 7.74 -14.79 -3.22
C LEU A 47 8.45 -16.00 -3.78
N ASP A 48 8.87 -16.91 -2.90
CA ASP A 48 9.61 -18.14 -3.22
C ASP A 48 8.93 -19.39 -2.63
N GLY A 49 9.36 -20.57 -3.08
CA GLY A 49 8.85 -21.86 -2.61
C GLY A 49 7.33 -22.01 -2.76
N ASP A 50 6.64 -22.28 -1.64
CA ASP A 50 5.18 -22.45 -1.65
C ASP A 50 4.41 -21.13 -1.92
N ASN A 51 5.06 -19.98 -1.71
CA ASN A 51 4.50 -18.63 -1.88
C ASN A 51 4.90 -17.96 -3.21
N GLN A 52 5.33 -18.74 -4.20
CA GLN A 52 5.64 -18.25 -5.53
C GLN A 52 4.50 -17.45 -6.19
N TYR A 53 4.88 -16.45 -6.98
CA TYR A 53 3.95 -15.63 -7.73
C TYR A 53 3.38 -16.42 -8.91
N ASP A 54 2.05 -16.48 -9.02
CA ASP A 54 1.39 -17.07 -10.17
C ASP A 54 1.38 -16.06 -11.33
N ALA A 55 2.33 -16.23 -12.25
CA ALA A 55 2.43 -15.43 -13.45
C ALA A 55 1.33 -15.86 -14.43
N ALA A 56 0.16 -15.22 -14.31
CA ALA A 56 -0.91 -15.33 -15.28
C ALA A 56 -0.35 -15.08 -16.69
N ASN A 57 -0.69 -15.97 -17.64
CA ASN A 57 -0.18 -16.13 -19.02
C ASN A 57 0.64 -17.41 -19.30
N GLY A 58 0.51 -18.44 -18.46
CA GLY A 58 1.04 -19.78 -18.75
C GLY A 58 2.50 -20.01 -18.34
N PHE A 59 3.12 -19.04 -17.67
CA PHE A 59 4.47 -19.17 -17.12
C PHE A 59 4.51 -19.90 -15.77
N GLY A 60 3.35 -20.19 -15.18
CA GLY A 60 3.21 -20.93 -13.93
C GLY A 60 3.71 -20.14 -12.71
N LYS A 61 3.95 -20.86 -11.61
CA LYS A 61 4.52 -20.29 -10.39
C LYS A 61 5.99 -19.92 -10.62
N GLN A 62 6.33 -18.67 -10.30
CA GLN A 62 7.65 -18.10 -10.49
C GLN A 62 8.13 -17.43 -9.21
N ASP A 63 9.45 -17.47 -8.99
CA ASP A 63 10.08 -16.69 -7.94
C ASP A 63 10.00 -15.20 -8.31
N ALA A 64 9.47 -14.40 -7.40
CA ALA A 64 9.28 -12.97 -7.64
C ALA A 64 9.63 -12.13 -6.40
N LYS A 65 9.88 -10.84 -6.64
CA LYS A 65 10.07 -9.86 -5.56
C LYS A 65 8.93 -8.86 -5.61
N LYS A 66 8.13 -8.82 -4.55
CA LYS A 66 7.02 -7.90 -4.39
C LYS A 66 7.46 -6.75 -3.51
N GLY A 67 7.67 -5.58 -4.12
CA GLY A 67 7.96 -4.33 -3.42
C GLY A 67 6.78 -3.37 -3.47
N LEU A 68 6.69 -2.50 -2.47
CA LEU A 68 5.80 -1.35 -2.47
C LEU A 68 6.64 -0.08 -2.52
N SER A 69 6.25 0.88 -3.36
CA SER A 69 6.88 2.20 -3.44
C SER A 69 5.81 3.28 -3.53
N PHE A 70 6.07 4.43 -2.92
CA PHE A 70 5.20 5.59 -2.94
C PHE A 70 5.67 6.57 -4.02
N HIS A 71 4.80 6.92 -4.97
CA HIS A 71 5.12 7.92 -5.99
C HIS A 71 4.65 9.32 -5.57
N SER A 72 3.47 9.41 -4.96
CA SER A 72 2.91 10.66 -4.42
C SER A 72 1.94 10.36 -3.29
N PHE A 73 1.92 11.21 -2.26
CA PHE A 73 0.94 11.15 -1.18
C PHE A 73 -0.29 12.02 -1.50
N PRO A 74 -1.51 11.61 -1.08
CA PRO A 74 -2.68 12.46 -1.15
C PRO A 74 -2.52 13.69 -0.23
N PRO A 75 -3.28 14.78 -0.49
CA PRO A 75 -3.30 15.95 0.39
C PRO A 75 -3.63 15.62 1.85
N ILE A 76 -4.45 14.60 2.09
CA ILE A 76 -4.77 14.08 3.42
C ILE A 76 -4.36 12.60 3.49
N LEU A 77 -3.32 12.32 4.28
CA LEU A 77 -2.84 10.96 4.52
C LEU A 77 -3.46 10.38 5.80
N ASN A 78 -4.25 9.32 5.66
CA ASN A 78 -4.78 8.57 6.80
C ASN A 78 -3.89 7.35 7.10
N ILE A 79 -3.37 7.30 8.32
CA ILE A 79 -2.57 6.18 8.83
C ILE A 79 -3.38 5.44 9.88
N GLN A 80 -3.69 4.17 9.62
CA GLN A 80 -4.32 3.29 10.58
C GLN A 80 -3.26 2.45 11.28
N LEU A 81 -3.19 2.60 12.60
CA LEU A 81 -2.27 1.83 13.43
C LEU A 81 -2.83 0.43 13.70
N LYS A 82 -2.15 -0.62 13.21
CA LYS A 82 -2.45 -2.00 13.59
C LYS A 82 -1.82 -2.28 14.97
N ARG A 83 -2.66 -2.30 16.00
CA ARG A 83 -2.31 -2.63 17.40
C ARG A 83 -2.44 -4.13 17.64
#